data_AF-A0A0J6XLG6-F1
#
_entry.id   AF-A0A0J6XLG6-F1
#
_cell.length_a   1.000
_cell.length_b   1.000
_cell.length_c   1.000
_cell.angle_alpha   90.00
_cell.angle_beta   90.00
_cell.angle_gamma   90.00
#
_symmetry.space_group_name_H-M   'P 1'
#
loop_
_entity.id
_entity.type
_entity.pdbx_description
1 polymer ?
#
loop_
_entity_poly.entity_id
_entity_poly.type
_entity_poly.pdbx_seq_one_letter_code
_entity_poly.pdbx_strand_id
1 'polypeptide(L)'
;MRLASAAPAAGGGGGGSGDLKSDQAVWSRASKDLGGLSTSVKTGVSALETGQKGAAPTGVESATAQAELYQSWKTYLENLAGKCAALRGPLEKAGQGQYENDEAIRGGFDQIDAQYKDTPATGGDGGR
;
A
#
# COMPACT_ATOMS: atom_id res chain seq x y z
N MET A 1 -11.06 5.25 10.95
CA MET A 1 -9.91 4.85 11.79
C MET A 1 -8.72 5.75 11.52
N ARG A 2 -7.92 6.09 12.55
CA ARG A 2 -6.73 6.96 12.44
C ARG A 2 -5.49 6.09 12.27
N LEU A 3 -4.76 6.24 11.17
CA LEU A 3 -3.45 5.59 10.97
C LEU A 3 -2.39 6.68 10.85
N ALA A 4 -1.36 6.60 11.70
CA ALA A 4 -0.22 7.51 11.64
C ALA A 4 0.59 7.22 10.36
N SER A 5 0.89 8.26 9.59
CA SER A 5 1.81 8.17 8.46
C SER A 5 3.23 7.93 8.96
N ALA A 6 3.97 7.02 8.30
CA ALA A 6 5.41 6.96 8.47
C ALA A 6 6.01 8.23 7.85
N ALA A 7 6.72 9.02 8.65
CA ALA A 7 7.36 10.25 8.20
C ALA A 7 8.34 9.96 7.05
N PRO A 8 8.38 10.78 5.98
CA PRO A 8 9.42 10.69 4.98
C PRO A 8 10.75 11.16 5.60
N ALA A 9 11.82 10.41 5.35
CA ALA A 9 13.17 10.84 5.67
C ALA A 9 13.48 12.18 4.98
N ALA A 10 14.27 13.00 5.67
CA ALA A 10 14.48 14.41 5.42
C ALA A 10 14.79 14.80 3.96
N GLY A 11 14.03 15.76 3.42
CA GLY A 11 14.42 16.58 2.28
C GLY A 11 13.30 16.90 1.30
N GLY A 12 12.80 18.14 1.33
CA GLY A 12 11.98 18.72 0.25
C GLY A 12 10.48 18.80 0.55
N GLY A 13 9.96 20.03 0.63
CA GLY A 13 8.63 20.35 1.15
C GLY A 13 7.45 19.99 0.25
N GLY A 14 6.31 19.80 0.92
CA GLY A 14 4.99 19.60 0.35
C GLY A 14 4.08 19.07 1.45
N GLY A 15 3.32 19.96 2.10
CA GLY A 15 2.60 19.69 3.35
C GLY A 15 1.74 18.42 3.33
N GLY A 16 1.90 17.61 4.36
CA GLY A 16 1.08 16.43 4.64
C GLY A 16 0.57 16.46 6.08
N SER A 17 -0.09 17.55 6.48
CA SER A 17 -0.92 17.61 7.69
C SER A 17 -2.40 17.56 7.31
N GLY A 18 -2.75 16.69 6.36
CA GLY A 18 -4.10 16.23 6.19
C GLY A 18 -4.19 14.89 6.91
N ASP A 19 -5.07 14.77 7.90
CA ASP A 19 -5.42 13.48 8.47
C ASP A 19 -5.64 12.49 7.31
N LEU A 20 -4.94 11.35 7.32
CA LEU A 20 -5.20 10.30 6.35
C LEU A 20 -6.60 9.79 6.61
N LYS A 21 -7.56 10.31 5.84
CA LYS A 21 -8.90 9.75 5.72
C LYS A 21 -8.71 8.42 5.02
N SER A 22 -8.48 7.38 5.82
CA SER A 22 -8.55 6.01 5.37
C SER A 22 -9.93 5.83 4.75
N ASP A 23 -9.99 5.62 3.45
CA ASP A 23 -11.18 5.26 2.72
C ASP A 23 -10.83 4.15 1.73
N GLN A 24 -11.85 3.50 1.16
CA GLN A 24 -11.67 2.40 0.23
C GLN A 24 -10.73 2.74 -0.93
N ALA A 25 -10.75 3.99 -1.38
CA ALA A 25 -9.94 4.46 -2.50
C ALA A 25 -8.45 4.47 -2.15
N VAL A 26 -8.06 4.90 -0.95
CA VAL A 26 -6.66 4.87 -0.49
C VAL A 26 -6.13 3.45 -0.43
N TRP A 27 -6.89 2.50 0.15
CA TRP A 27 -6.50 1.09 0.22
C TRP A 27 -6.39 0.44 -1.16
N SER A 28 -7.35 0.72 -2.04
CA SER A 28 -7.36 0.22 -3.41
C SER A 28 -6.18 0.76 -4.22
N ARG A 29 -5.84 2.04 -4.03
CA ARG A 29 -4.68 2.65 -4.66
C ARG A 29 -3.37 2.03 -4.16
N ALA A 30 -3.21 1.87 -2.86
CA ALA A 30 -2.02 1.23 -2.28
C ALA A 30 -1.84 -0.21 -2.81
N SER A 31 -2.92 -0.98 -2.92
CA SER A 31 -2.89 -2.30 -3.57
C SER A 31 -2.38 -2.22 -5.02
N LYS A 32 -2.96 -1.32 -5.82
CA LYS A 32 -2.58 -1.13 -7.23
C LYS A 32 -1.11 -0.74 -7.35
N ASP A 33 -0.64 0.19 -6.53
CA ASP A 33 0.73 0.67 -6.54
C ASP A 33 1.72 -0.45 -6.17
N LEU A 34 1.40 -1.29 -5.17
CA LEU A 34 2.19 -2.50 -4.88
C LEU A 34 2.19 -3.51 -6.02
N GLY A 35 1.08 -3.67 -6.74
CA GLY A 35 1.02 -4.49 -7.95
C GLY A 35 1.93 -3.98 -9.07
N GLY A 36 1.96 -2.65 -9.27
CA GLY A 36 2.86 -1.99 -10.22
C GLY A 36 4.33 -2.14 -9.84
N LEU A 37 4.66 -1.99 -8.55
CA LEU A 37 6.00 -2.20 -8.03
C LEU A 37 6.46 -3.65 -8.20
N SER A 38 5.62 -4.64 -7.86
CA SER A 38 5.92 -6.06 -8.06
C SER A 38 6.23 -6.37 -9.53
N THR A 39 5.46 -5.80 -10.46
CA THR A 39 5.70 -5.94 -11.90
C THR A 39 7.04 -5.33 -12.32
N SER A 40 7.32 -4.10 -11.89
CA SER A 40 8.55 -3.39 -12.22
C SER A 40 9.80 -4.11 -11.70
N VAL A 41 9.72 -4.64 -10.48
CA VAL A 41 10.80 -5.45 -9.88
C VAL A 41 11.03 -6.73 -10.69
N LYS A 42 9.96 -7.44 -11.10
CA LYS A 42 10.09 -8.63 -11.97
C LYS A 42 10.76 -8.31 -13.30
N THR A 43 10.41 -7.18 -13.93
CA THR A 43 11.09 -6.72 -15.13
C THR A 43 12.58 -6.46 -14.88
N GLY A 44 12.93 -5.85 -13.75
CA GLY A 44 14.33 -5.67 -13.33
C GLY A 44 15.08 -6.98 -13.13
N VAL A 45 14.44 -8.00 -12.52
CA VAL A 45 15.01 -9.34 -12.40
C VAL A 45 15.29 -9.94 -13.77
N SER A 46 14.35 -9.89 -14.71
CA SER A 46 14.57 -10.41 -16.08
C SER A 46 15.69 -9.68 -16.82
N ALA A 47 15.83 -8.37 -16.60
CA ALA A 47 16.95 -7.60 -17.14
C ALA A 47 18.28 -8.03 -16.53
N LEU A 48 18.32 -8.27 -15.21
CA LEU A 48 19.49 -8.78 -14.49
C LEU A 48 19.90 -10.18 -14.99
N GLU A 49 18.93 -11.09 -15.14
CA GLU A 49 19.15 -12.43 -15.72
C GLU A 49 19.69 -12.36 -17.15
N THR A 50 19.22 -11.40 -17.95
CA THR A 50 19.69 -11.19 -19.31
C THR A 50 21.13 -10.65 -19.31
N GLY A 51 21.43 -9.67 -18.46
CA GLY A 51 22.77 -9.10 -18.31
C GLY A 51 23.80 -10.09 -17.76
N GLN A 52 23.38 -11.08 -16.98
CA GLN A 52 24.24 -12.15 -16.47
C GLN A 52 24.76 -13.10 -17.56
N LYS A 53 24.06 -13.18 -18.70
CA LYS A 53 24.42 -14.13 -19.77
C LYS A 53 25.82 -13.83 -20.30
N GLY A 54 26.70 -14.83 -20.23
CA GLY A 54 28.08 -14.72 -20.69
C GLY A 54 29.08 -14.19 -19.66
N ALA A 55 28.65 -13.86 -18.44
CA ALA A 55 29.52 -13.34 -17.38
C ALA A 55 30.32 -14.41 -16.61
N ALA A 56 30.51 -15.61 -17.17
CA ALA A 56 31.11 -16.76 -16.46
C ALA A 56 32.47 -17.23 -17.04
N PRO A 57 33.50 -16.37 -17.19
CA PRO A 57 34.84 -16.85 -17.46
C PRO A 57 35.38 -17.62 -16.25
N THR A 58 35.91 -18.82 -16.48
CA THR A 58 36.48 -19.67 -15.44
C THR A 58 37.87 -19.16 -15.00
N GLY A 59 38.21 -19.34 -13.72
CA GLY A 59 39.55 -19.01 -13.20
C GLY A 59 39.80 -17.54 -12.91
N VAL A 60 38.75 -16.69 -12.95
CA VAL A 60 38.84 -15.26 -12.62
C VAL A 60 38.04 -14.98 -11.34
N GLU A 61 38.71 -14.55 -10.27
CA GLU A 61 38.05 -14.29 -8.97
C GLU A 61 36.93 -13.24 -9.08
N SER A 62 37.09 -12.23 -9.93
CA SER A 62 36.04 -11.23 -10.15
C SER A 62 34.78 -11.81 -10.79
N ALA A 63 34.90 -12.87 -11.59
CA ALA A 63 33.73 -13.57 -12.15
C ALA A 63 32.98 -14.36 -11.08
N THR A 64 33.69 -14.99 -10.13
CA THR A 64 33.07 -15.64 -8.97
C THR A 64 32.32 -14.62 -8.10
N ALA A 65 32.98 -13.50 -7.75
CA ALA A 65 32.35 -12.44 -6.96
C ALA A 65 31.13 -11.83 -7.67
N GLN A 66 31.19 -11.68 -9.00
CA GLN A 66 30.08 -11.21 -9.81
C GLN A 66 28.90 -12.19 -9.79
N ALA A 67 29.15 -13.50 -9.87
CA ALA A 67 28.11 -14.52 -9.81
C ALA A 67 27.40 -14.54 -8.44
N GLU A 68 28.16 -14.42 -7.35
CA GLU A 68 27.61 -14.32 -5.99
C GLU A 68 26.75 -13.06 -5.82
N LEU A 69 27.24 -11.91 -6.30
CA LEU A 69 26.50 -10.66 -6.28
C LEU A 69 25.17 -10.80 -7.06
N TYR A 70 25.22 -11.37 -8.25
CA TYR A 70 24.03 -11.63 -9.07
C TYR A 70 23.01 -12.48 -8.32
N GLN A 71 23.42 -13.59 -7.71
CA GLN A 71 22.52 -14.47 -6.96
C GLN A 71 21.88 -13.75 -5.77
N SER A 72 22.67 -12.95 -5.04
CA SER A 72 22.20 -12.16 -3.90
C SER A 72 21.11 -11.16 -4.33
N TRP A 73 21.37 -10.37 -5.38
CA TRP A 73 20.42 -9.40 -5.89
C TRP A 73 19.17 -10.03 -6.48
N LYS A 74 19.31 -11.13 -7.23
CA LYS A 74 18.18 -11.88 -7.76
C LYS A 74 17.27 -12.35 -6.63
N THR A 75 17.84 -13.01 -5.63
CA THR A 75 17.09 -13.50 -4.46
C THR A 75 16.37 -12.37 -3.73
N TYR A 76 17.06 -11.25 -3.51
CA TYR A 76 16.47 -10.09 -2.84
C TYR A 76 15.28 -9.52 -3.62
N LEU A 77 15.43 -9.30 -4.93
CA LEU A 77 14.40 -8.70 -5.78
C LEU A 77 13.19 -9.63 -5.95
N GLU A 78 13.40 -10.94 -6.10
CA GLU A 78 12.31 -11.92 -6.15
C GLU A 78 11.50 -11.92 -4.83
N ASN A 79 12.19 -11.90 -3.69
CA ASN A 79 11.55 -11.80 -2.39
C ASN A 79 10.77 -10.48 -2.22
N LEU A 80 11.32 -9.36 -2.67
CA LEU A 80 10.64 -8.06 -2.65
C LEU A 80 9.37 -8.10 -3.51
N ALA A 81 9.46 -8.60 -4.75
CA ALA A 81 8.31 -8.75 -5.64
C ALA A 81 7.23 -9.64 -5.01
N GLY A 82 7.62 -10.72 -4.34
CA GLY A 82 6.74 -11.61 -3.59
C GLY A 82 6.04 -10.90 -2.42
N LYS A 83 6.76 -10.11 -1.62
CA LYS A 83 6.19 -9.31 -0.52
C LYS A 83 5.15 -8.29 -1.04
N CYS A 84 5.47 -7.58 -2.11
CA CYS A 84 4.53 -6.64 -2.74
C CYS A 84 3.26 -7.34 -3.23
N ALA A 85 3.40 -8.52 -3.86
CA ALA A 85 2.27 -9.31 -4.32
C ALA A 85 1.42 -9.84 -3.16
N ALA A 86 2.06 -10.31 -2.09
CA ALA A 86 1.38 -10.86 -0.91
C ALA A 86 0.59 -9.80 -0.13
N LEU A 87 1.06 -8.55 -0.11
CA LEU A 87 0.37 -7.44 0.56
C LEU A 87 -0.83 -6.90 -0.23
N ARG A 88 -0.89 -7.16 -1.53
CA ARG A 88 -1.95 -6.63 -2.41
C ARG A 88 -3.36 -7.03 -1.97
N GLY A 89 -3.60 -8.33 -1.79
CA GLY A 89 -4.90 -8.87 -1.37
C GLY A 89 -5.37 -8.38 0.01
N PRO A 90 -4.51 -8.40 1.04
CA PRO A 90 -4.82 -7.80 2.34
C PRO A 90 -5.22 -6.32 2.26
N LEU A 91 -4.56 -5.50 1.43
CA LEU A 91 -4.92 -4.10 1.24
C LEU A 91 -6.29 -3.94 0.56
N GLU A 92 -6.57 -4.71 -0.50
CA GLU A 92 -7.90 -4.71 -1.16
C GLU A 92 -9.00 -5.07 -0.16
N LYS A 93 -8.78 -6.13 0.63
CA LYS A 93 -9.75 -6.58 1.64
C LYS A 93 -9.95 -5.56 2.76
N ALA A 94 -8.89 -4.89 3.21
CA ALA A 94 -9.00 -3.83 4.21
C ALA A 94 -9.85 -2.66 3.70
N GLY A 95 -9.64 -2.25 2.43
CA GLY A 95 -10.44 -1.22 1.79
C GLY A 95 -11.92 -1.58 1.69
N GLN A 96 -12.22 -2.80 1.24
CA GLN A 96 -13.59 -3.28 1.12
C GLN A 96 -14.28 -3.40 2.48
N GLY A 97 -13.63 -4.03 3.46
CA GLY A 97 -14.20 -4.19 4.80
C GLY A 97 -14.45 -2.85 5.49
N GLN A 98 -13.60 -1.85 5.27
CA GLN A 98 -13.84 -0.51 5.77
C GLN A 98 -15.08 0.12 5.11
N TYR A 99 -15.20 0.04 3.78
CA TYR A 99 -16.34 0.57 3.05
C TYR A 99 -17.67 -0.01 3.53
N GLU A 100 -17.73 -1.35 3.65
CA GLU A 100 -18.93 -2.06 4.11
C GLU A 100 -19.32 -1.63 5.54
N ASN A 101 -18.35 -1.40 6.42
CA ASN A 101 -18.60 -0.92 7.77
C ASN A 101 -19.13 0.52 7.79
N ASP A 102 -18.49 1.43 7.03
CA ASP A 102 -18.88 2.83 6.94
C ASP A 102 -20.30 2.98 6.35
N GLU A 103 -20.65 2.17 5.34
CA GLU A 103 -22.01 2.12 4.78
C GLU A 103 -23.03 1.56 5.77
N ALA A 104 -22.70 0.51 6.51
CA ALA A 104 -23.60 -0.04 7.53
C ALA A 104 -23.88 0.97 8.66
N ILE A 105 -22.86 1.72 9.08
CA ILE A 105 -23.02 2.79 10.07
C ILE A 105 -23.92 3.91 9.52
N ARG A 106 -23.66 4.37 8.29
CA ARG A 106 -24.50 5.39 7.63
C ARG A 106 -25.95 4.94 7.55
N GLY A 107 -26.21 3.73 7.06
CA GLY A 107 -27.56 3.18 6.96
C GLY A 107 -28.26 3.07 8.32
N GLY A 108 -27.53 2.74 9.39
CA GLY A 108 -28.05 2.74 10.75
C GLY A 108 -28.50 4.14 11.21
N PHE A 109 -27.69 5.17 10.95
CA PHE A 109 -28.07 6.55 11.25
C PHE A 109 -29.24 7.03 10.40
N ASP A 110 -29.25 6.73 9.09
CA ASP A 110 -30.35 7.08 8.19
C ASP A 110 -31.67 6.44 8.65
N GLN A 111 -31.62 5.21 9.18
CA GLN A 111 -32.78 4.54 9.74
C GLN A 111 -33.27 5.22 11.03
N ILE A 112 -32.37 5.63 11.92
CA ILE A 112 -32.73 6.37 13.14
C ILE A 112 -33.35 7.72 12.77
N ASP A 113 -32.73 8.47 11.85
CA ASP A 113 -33.26 9.75 11.35
C ASP A 113 -34.64 9.58 10.73
N ALA A 114 -34.84 8.49 9.97
CA ALA A 114 -36.14 8.17 9.39
C ALA A 114 -37.20 7.82 10.44
N GLN A 115 -36.82 7.17 11.54
CA GLN A 115 -37.73 6.80 12.63
C GLN A 115 -38.15 8.00 13.49
N TYR A 116 -37.27 8.99 13.68
CA TYR A 116 -37.49 10.12 14.59
C TYR A 116 -37.66 11.48 13.87
N LYS A 117 -38.16 11.48 12.63
CA LYS A 117 -38.39 12.72 11.83
C LYS A 117 -39.28 13.75 12.52
N ASP A 118 -40.16 13.29 13.39
CA ASP A 118 -41.13 14.08 14.14
C ASP A 118 -40.60 14.57 15.50
N THR A 119 -39.41 14.12 15.91
CA THR A 119 -38.78 14.52 17.16
C THR A 119 -37.95 15.78 16.92
N PRO A 120 -38.30 16.94 17.50
CA PRO A 120 -37.50 18.15 17.38
C PRO A 120 -36.10 17.92 17.97
N ALA A 121 -35.06 18.45 17.34
CA ALA A 121 -33.71 18.41 17.91
C ALA A 121 -33.70 19.19 19.24
N THR A 122 -33.67 18.48 20.37
CA THR A 122 -33.82 19.06 21.72
C THR A 122 -32.49 19.43 22.39
N GLY A 123 -31.39 19.55 21.65
CA GLY A 123 -30.09 19.95 22.20
C GLY A 123 -29.32 20.85 21.25
N GLY A 124 -29.05 22.09 21.66
CA GLY A 124 -28.21 23.03 20.93
C GLY A 124 -28.73 24.46 20.81
N ASP A 125 -29.83 24.83 21.48
CA ASP A 125 -30.26 26.23 21.53
C ASP A 125 -30.20 26.78 22.97
N GLY A 126 -29.37 27.81 23.14
CA GLY A 126 -29.28 28.61 24.36
C GLY A 126 -28.15 28.24 25.33
N GLY A 127 -26.91 28.68 25.06
CA GLY A 127 -25.81 28.42 25.99
C GLY A 127 -24.46 29.13 25.79
N ARG A 128 -24.45 30.37 25.28
CA ARG A 128 -23.30 31.31 25.20
C ARG A 128 -22.10 30.96 24.32
#